data_AF-E2A7M3-F1
#
_entry.id   AF-E2A7M3-F1
#
_cell.length_a   1.000
_cell.length_b   1.000
_cell.length_c   1.000
_cell.angle_alpha   90.00
_cell.angle_beta   90.00
_cell.angle_gamma   90.00
#
_symmetry.space_group_name_H-M   'P 1'
#
loop_
_entity.id
_entity.type
_entity.pdbx_description
1 polymer ?
#
loop_
_entity_poly.entity_id
_entity_poly.type
_entity_poly.pdbx_seq_one_letter_code
_entity_poly.pdbx_strand_id
1 'polypeptide(L)'
;PLSDTQKNISRSWCAWKQAFLSFLQKEDANEIYKTQWSVILLMVIGPLGEQAYKDFPSCNASQVQDLKTLLSYFDLYFIFGSKKKKEDENIENYIDNL
;
A
#
# COMPACT_ATOMS: atom_id res chain seq x y z
N PRO A 1 8.46 8.37 -4.60
CA PRO A 1 8.57 6.96 -4.15
C PRO A 1 8.29 6.83 -2.64
N LEU A 2 7.67 5.73 -2.21
CA LEU A 2 7.47 5.42 -0.79
C LEU A 2 8.83 5.19 -0.12
N SER A 3 9.03 5.76 1.07
CA SER A 3 10.27 5.60 1.84
C SER A 3 9.98 5.42 3.33
N ASP A 4 10.81 4.63 4.01
CA ASP A 4 10.70 4.33 5.45
C ASP A 4 11.50 5.33 6.32
N THR A 5 11.72 6.55 5.80
CA THR A 5 12.59 7.56 6.44
C THR A 5 12.04 8.09 7.77
N GLN A 6 10.79 7.78 8.13
CA GLN A 6 10.10 8.33 9.32
C GLN A 6 9.94 7.34 10.49
N LYS A 7 10.60 6.17 10.48
CA LYS A 7 10.47 5.10 11.52
C LYS A 7 9.05 4.55 11.70
N ASN A 8 8.10 4.92 10.83
CA ASN A 8 6.73 4.44 10.87
C ASN A 8 6.21 4.33 9.44
N ILE A 9 6.48 3.18 8.83
CA ILE A 9 6.07 2.86 7.47
C ILE A 9 4.56 3.02 7.26
N SER A 10 3.73 2.76 8.28
CA SER A 10 2.28 2.92 8.21
C SER A 10 1.88 4.38 8.01
N ARG A 11 2.50 5.32 8.73
CA ARG A 11 2.28 6.77 8.53
C ARG A 11 2.80 7.24 7.19
N SER A 12 3.99 6.78 6.79
CA SER A 12 4.55 7.07 5.46
C SER A 12 3.62 6.58 4.35
N TRP A 13 3.05 5.37 4.49
CA TRP A 13 2.09 4.80 3.55
C TRP A 13 0.82 5.63 3.47
N CYS A 14 0.21 5.99 4.60
CA CYS A 14 -1.00 6.82 4.61
C CYS A 14 -0.77 8.17 3.91
N ALA A 15 0.33 8.86 4.22
CA ALA A 15 0.66 10.13 3.58
C ALA A 15 0.91 9.95 2.07
N TRP A 16 1.65 8.92 1.68
CA TRP A 16 1.94 8.62 0.28
C TRP A 16 0.67 8.30 -0.51
N LYS A 17 -0.21 7.45 0.03
CA LYS A 17 -1.49 7.07 -0.58
C LYS A 17 -2.37 8.30 -0.81
N GLN A 18 -2.48 9.19 0.17
CA GLN A 18 -3.25 10.43 0.03
C GLN A 18 -2.68 11.34 -1.07
N ALA A 19 -1.35 11.50 -1.11
CA ALA A 19 -0.69 12.28 -2.16
C ALA A 19 -0.93 11.67 -3.55
N PHE A 20 -0.85 10.35 -3.67
CA PHE A 20 -1.10 9.63 -4.92
C PHE A 20 -2.55 9.78 -5.40
N LEU A 21 -3.54 9.62 -4.52
CA LEU A 21 -4.95 9.81 -4.87
C LEU A 21 -5.25 11.26 -5.28
N SER A 22 -4.65 12.24 -4.59
CA SER A 22 -4.76 13.66 -4.96
C SER A 22 -4.14 13.93 -6.33
N PHE A 23 -3.00 13.31 -6.63
CA PHE A 23 -2.37 13.37 -7.95
C PHE A 23 -3.29 12.81 -9.04
N LEU A 24 -3.89 11.64 -8.85
CA LEU A 24 -4.82 11.06 -9.82
C LEU A 24 -6.03 11.97 -10.05
N GLN A 25 -6.63 12.51 -8.99
CA GLN A 25 -7.76 13.44 -9.10
C GLN A 25 -7.40 14.73 -9.84
N LYS A 26 -6.16 15.20 -9.71
CA LYS A 26 -5.67 16.40 -10.40
C LYS A 26 -5.38 16.16 -11.87
N GLU A 27 -4.70 15.05 -12.19
CA GLU A 27 -4.22 14.78 -13.56
C GLU A 27 -5.27 14.06 -14.43
N ASP A 28 -6.18 13.29 -13.82
CA ASP A 28 -7.20 12.50 -14.50
C ASP A 28 -8.56 12.63 -13.80
N ALA A 29 -9.00 13.88 -13.60
CA ALA A 29 -10.27 14.20 -12.92
C ALA A 29 -11.51 13.54 -13.54
N ASN A 30 -11.47 13.29 -14.86
CA ASN A 30 -12.54 12.63 -15.61
C ASN A 30 -12.37 11.10 -15.69
N GLU A 31 -11.36 10.55 -15.00
CA GLU A 31 -11.04 9.12 -14.93
C GLU A 31 -10.88 8.45 -16.32
N ILE A 32 -10.37 9.19 -17.31
CA ILE A 32 -10.19 8.71 -18.68
C ILE A 32 -9.17 7.56 -18.73
N TYR A 33 -8.17 7.61 -17.84
CA TYR A 33 -7.07 6.65 -17.77
C TYR A 33 -7.18 5.71 -16.56
N LYS A 34 -8.39 5.55 -15.99
CA LYS A 34 -8.62 4.74 -14.78
C LYS A 34 -8.04 3.32 -14.86
N THR A 35 -8.09 2.70 -16.04
CA THR A 35 -7.54 1.35 -16.28
C THR A 35 -6.02 1.29 -16.16
N GLN A 36 -5.33 2.43 -16.25
CA GLN A 36 -3.88 2.53 -16.12
C GLN A 36 -3.43 2.93 -14.71
N TRP A 37 -4.34 3.35 -13.83
CA TRP A 37 -3.96 3.85 -12.51
C TRP A 37 -3.22 2.81 -11.65
N SER A 38 -3.54 1.52 -11.78
CA SER A 38 -2.81 0.44 -11.11
C SER A 38 -1.37 0.31 -11.62
N VAL A 39 -1.18 0.45 -12.94
CA VAL A 39 0.17 0.46 -13.56
C VAL A 39 0.95 1.69 -13.09
N ILE A 40 0.34 2.87 -13.13
CA ILE A 40 0.96 4.12 -12.66
C ILE A 40 1.37 3.97 -11.19
N LEU A 41 0.50 3.44 -10.33
CA LEU A 41 0.83 3.17 -8.92
C LEU A 41 2.10 2.34 -8.80
N LEU A 42 2.19 1.21 -9.51
CA LEU A 42 3.35 0.32 -9.44
C LEU A 42 4.63 0.98 -9.97
N MET A 43 4.53 1.90 -10.94
CA MET A 43 5.68 2.67 -11.44
C MET A 43 6.18 3.71 -10.43
N VAL A 44 5.30 4.29 -9.60
CA VAL A 44 5.66 5.43 -8.72
C VAL A 44 5.82 5.07 -7.24
N ILE A 45 5.33 3.91 -6.81
CA ILE A 45 5.37 3.45 -5.42
C ILE A 45 6.81 3.16 -4.96
N GLY A 46 7.69 2.76 -5.88
CA GLY A 46 9.11 2.52 -5.63
C GLY A 46 9.41 1.19 -4.94
N PRO A 47 10.68 0.96 -4.53
CA PRO A 47 11.17 -0.38 -4.19
C PRO A 47 10.42 -1.08 -3.06
N LEU A 48 9.96 -0.34 -2.04
CA LEU A 48 9.18 -0.90 -0.94
C LEU A 48 7.81 -1.41 -1.42
N GLY A 49 7.15 -0.66 -2.30
CA GLY A 49 5.88 -1.08 -2.90
C GLY A 49 6.04 -2.21 -3.89
N GLU A 50 7.12 -2.21 -4.67
CA GLU A 50 7.46 -3.33 -5.56
C GLU A 50 7.69 -4.63 -4.78
N GLN A 51 8.38 -4.56 -3.64
CA GLN A 51 8.58 -5.72 -2.78
C GLN A 51 7.25 -6.22 -2.21
N ALA A 52 6.43 -5.31 -1.68
CA ALA A 52 5.09 -5.67 -1.22
C ALA A 52 4.25 -6.30 -2.35
N TYR A 53 4.31 -5.77 -3.57
CA TYR A 53 3.59 -6.33 -4.70
C TYR A 53 4.05 -7.75 -5.07
N LYS A 54 5.35 -8.06 -4.95
CA LYS A 54 5.87 -9.43 -5.15
C LYS A 54 5.36 -10.41 -4.10
N ASP A 55 5.14 -9.94 -2.87
CA ASP A 55 4.58 -10.72 -1.77
C ASP A 55 3.04 -10.84 -1.87
N PHE A 56 2.42 -10.24 -2.89
CA PHE A 56 0.98 -10.24 -3.07
C PHE A 56 0.48 -11.63 -3.49
N PRO A 57 -0.41 -12.29 -2.72
CA PRO A 57 -0.82 -13.68 -2.96
C PRO A 57 -1.44 -13.93 -4.35
N SER A 58 -2.03 -12.91 -4.96
CA SER A 58 -2.67 -13.00 -6.28
C SER A 58 -1.80 -12.47 -7.43
N CYS A 59 -0.52 -12.16 -7.21
CA CYS A 59 0.42 -11.72 -8.25
C CYS A 59 0.65 -12.81 -9.34
N ASN A 60 0.26 -14.06 -9.05
CA ASN A 60 0.34 -15.19 -9.98
C ASN A 60 -0.82 -15.24 -11.00
N ALA A 61 -1.85 -14.41 -10.84
CA ALA A 61 -2.87 -14.22 -11.87
C ALA A 61 -2.32 -13.26 -12.92
N SER A 62 -2.36 -13.65 -14.20
CA SER A 62 -1.80 -12.91 -15.34
C SER A 62 -2.41 -11.52 -15.62
N GLN A 63 -3.23 -10.99 -14.70
CA GLN A 63 -3.91 -9.71 -14.82
C GLN A 63 -3.45 -8.75 -13.72
N VAL A 64 -3.05 -7.55 -14.15
CA VAL A 64 -2.86 -6.41 -13.24
C VAL A 64 -4.17 -6.18 -12.52
N GLN A 65 -4.14 -6.23 -11.19
CA GLN A 65 -5.32 -6.02 -10.36
C GLN A 65 -5.83 -4.59 -10.50
N ASP A 66 -7.12 -4.40 -10.25
CA ASP A 66 -7.70 -3.07 -10.16
C ASP A 66 -7.07 -2.27 -9.02
N LEU A 67 -7.10 -0.94 -9.13
CA LEU A 67 -6.47 -0.04 -8.17
C LEU A 67 -6.99 -0.25 -6.74
N LYS A 68 -8.29 -0.49 -6.56
CA LYS A 68 -8.89 -0.62 -5.24
C LYS A 68 -8.38 -1.87 -4.53
N THR A 69 -8.27 -2.98 -5.25
CA THR A 69 -7.70 -4.23 -4.73
C THR A 69 -6.24 -4.04 -4.31
N LEU A 70 -5.42 -3.40 -5.16
CA LEU A 70 -4.01 -3.11 -4.82
C LEU A 70 -3.89 -2.21 -3.59
N LEU A 71 -4.65 -1.12 -3.52
CA LEU A 71 -4.64 -0.21 -2.38
C LEU A 71 -5.06 -0.92 -1.09
N SER A 72 -6.07 -1.80 -1.15
CA SER A 72 -6.53 -2.56 0.02
C SER A 72 -5.45 -3.54 0.50
N TYR A 73 -4.76 -4.19 -0.42
CA TYR A 73 -3.63 -5.05 -0.07
C TYR A 73 -2.48 -4.25 0.57
N PHE A 74 -2.10 -3.13 -0.02
CA PHE A 74 -1.02 -2.30 0.53
C PHE A 74 -1.39 -1.69 1.89
N ASP A 75 -2.67 -1.35 2.11
CA ASP A 75 -3.14 -0.97 3.45
C ASP A 75 -2.87 -2.10 4.45
N LEU A 76 -3.24 -3.34 4.12
CA LEU A 76 -2.95 -4.49 4.99
C LEU A 76 -1.45 -4.68 5.21
N TYR A 77 -0.66 -4.63 4.14
CA TYR A 77 0.78 -4.87 4.19
C TYR A 77 1.52 -3.82 5.01
N PHE A 78 1.29 -2.53 4.75
CA PHE A 78 2.07 -1.45 5.37
C PHE A 78 1.50 -0.97 6.72
N ILE A 79 0.22 -1.19 7.00
CA ILE A 79 -0.38 -0.81 8.29
C ILE A 79 -0.22 -1.95 9.31
N PHE A 80 -0.51 -3.19 8.88
CA PHE A 80 -0.57 -4.33 9.79
C PHE A 80 0.56 -5.34 9.56
N GLY A 81 1.07 -5.50 8.33
CA GLY A 81 2.06 -6.53 8.00
C GLY A 81 3.41 -6.41 8.72
N SER A 82 3.78 -5.19 9.14
CA SER A 82 4.99 -4.98 9.96
C SER A 82 4.76 -5.17 11.46
N LYS A 83 3.50 -5.21 11.93
CA LYS A 83 3.19 -5.44 13.34
C LYS A 83 3.20 -6.93 13.61
N LYS A 84 4.22 -7.40 14.32
CA LYS A 84 4.27 -8.75 14.86
C LYS A 84 4.06 -8.68 16.36
N LYS A 85 3.18 -9.53 16.87
CA LYS A 85 3.03 -9.74 18.31
C LYS A 85 4.40 -10.12 18.89
N LYS A 86 4.84 -9.44 19.94
CA LYS A 86 6.07 -9.83 20.64
C LYS A 86 5.85 -11.14 21.40
N GLU A 87 6.91 -11.91 21.66
CA GLU A 87 6.79 -13.20 22.35
C GLU A 87 6.09 -13.07 23.71
N ASP A 88 6.35 -11.98 24.42
CA ASP A 88 5.90 -11.66 25.77
C ASP A 88 4.62 -10.77 25.83
N GLU A 89 4.15 -10.27 24.70
CA GLU A 89 2.93 -9.46 24.62
C GLU A 89 1.67 -10.36 24.73
N ASN A 90 0.64 -9.95 25.48
CA ASN A 90 -0.63 -10.68 25.46
C ASN A 90 -1.46 -10.30 24.21
N ILE A 91 -2.46 -11.11 23.87
CA ILE A 91 -3.26 -10.89 22.65
C ILE A 91 -4.06 -9.57 22.73
N GLU A 92 -4.58 -9.22 23.90
CA GLU A 92 -5.38 -8.01 24.12
C GLU A 92 -4.55 -6.74 23.85
N ASN A 93 -3.36 -6.62 24.45
CA ASN A 93 -2.47 -5.49 24.24
C ASN A 93 -1.97 -5.43 22.79
N TYR A 94 -1.73 -6.59 22.16
CA TYR A 94 -1.36 -6.62 20.75
C TYR A 94 -2.49 -6.01 19.89
N ILE A 95 -3.74 -6.42 20.12
CA ILE A 95 -4.91 -5.90 19.39
C ILE A 95 -5.12 -4.41 19.66
N ASP A 96 -5.02 -3.96 20.90
CA ASP A 96 -5.18 -2.55 21.28
C ASP A 96 -4.09 -1.65 20.65
N ASN A 97 -2.94 -2.22 20.30
CA ASN A 97 -1.84 -1.52 19.65
C ASN A 97 -1.83 -1.70 18.11
N LEU A 98 -2.80 -2.38 17.49
CA LEU A 98 -2.98 -2.46 16.03
C LEU A 98 -3.57 -1.17 15.45
#